data_AF-A0A024H5Q1-F1
#
_entry.id   AF-A0A024H5Q1-F1
#
_cell.length_a   1.000
_cell.length_b   1.000
_cell.length_c   1.000
_cell.angle_alpha   90.00
_cell.angle_beta   90.00
_cell.angle_gamma   90.00
#
_symmetry.space_group_name_H-M   'P 1'
#
loop_
_entity.id
_entity.type
_entity.pdbx_description
1 polymer ?
#
loop_
_entity_poly.entity_id
_entity_poly.type
_entity_poly.pdbx_seq_one_letter_code
_entity_poly.pdbx_strand_id
1 'polypeptide(L)'
;MLAAGLLTGCGTRDASLQPGAARQLQARVLEVSEASSRNDHAAALQALQNLEADLAAAQSKGQVSEERQQTIATIAAAVRADLNEAATAKAAEEARIAQEAAAAQASQAATQTPAPAPEPAPTNGNGDGDGDGDGDDKKGNEDKGKGKD
;
A
#
# COMPACT_ATOMS: atom_id res chain seq x y z
N MET A 1 59.60 0.52 2.15
CA MET A 1 59.14 -0.17 3.38
C MET A 1 57.67 -0.50 3.21
N LEU A 2 57.34 -1.79 3.30
CA LEU A 2 56.07 -2.42 2.90
C LEU A 2 54.86 -1.89 3.69
N ALA A 3 53.84 -1.38 2.98
CA ALA A 3 52.47 -1.30 3.48
C ALA A 3 51.70 -2.52 2.96
N ALA A 4 51.95 -3.68 3.58
CA ALA A 4 51.24 -4.93 3.33
C ALA A 4 50.70 -5.43 4.68
N GLY A 5 49.50 -4.99 5.03
CA GLY A 5 48.80 -5.42 6.23
C GLY A 5 47.39 -4.85 6.22
N LEU A 6 46.40 -5.69 6.57
CA LEU A 6 44.95 -5.42 6.67
C LEU A 6 44.04 -5.94 5.54
N LEU A 7 44.48 -6.90 4.71
CA LEU A 7 43.54 -7.75 3.93
C LEU A 7 43.24 -9.10 4.62
N THR A 8 43.30 -9.17 5.94
CA THR A 8 42.96 -10.37 6.72
C THR A 8 41.47 -10.46 7.10
N GLY A 9 40.62 -9.56 6.59
CA GLY A 9 39.20 -9.45 6.97
C GLY A 9 38.18 -10.22 6.11
N CYS A 10 38.58 -10.78 4.96
CA CYS A 10 37.68 -11.57 4.09
C CYS A 10 38.12 -13.04 3.94
N GLY A 11 38.89 -13.54 4.90
CA GLY A 11 39.57 -14.84 4.78
C GLY A 11 39.73 -15.62 6.07
N THR A 12 39.00 -15.26 7.13
CA THR A 12 38.84 -16.20 8.24
C THR A 12 38.08 -17.39 7.70
N ARG A 13 38.77 -18.52 7.49
CA ARG A 13 38.11 -19.82 7.51
C ARG A 13 37.40 -19.90 8.85
N ASP A 14 36.13 -19.51 8.84
CA ASP A 14 35.24 -19.55 9.98
C ASP A 14 35.18 -21.00 10.45
N ALA A 15 35.98 -21.35 11.46
CA ALA A 15 35.76 -22.57 12.22
C ALA A 15 34.36 -22.54 12.91
N SER A 16 33.70 -21.38 12.91
CA SER A 16 32.35 -21.14 13.41
C SER A 16 31.23 -21.45 12.39
N LEU A 17 31.55 -21.73 11.11
CA LEU A 17 30.56 -21.95 10.06
C LEU A 17 30.96 -23.08 9.11
N GLN A 18 30.18 -24.16 9.10
CA GLN A 18 30.47 -25.31 8.22
C GLN A 18 30.24 -24.96 6.74
N PRO A 19 31.08 -25.43 5.79
CA PRO A 19 30.97 -25.04 4.38
C PRO A 19 29.62 -25.34 3.71
N GLY A 20 28.93 -26.41 4.14
CA GLY A 20 27.59 -26.74 3.64
C GLY A 20 26.55 -25.71 4.08
N ALA A 21 26.53 -25.39 5.37
CA ALA A 21 25.65 -24.35 5.93
C ALA A 21 25.96 -22.98 5.31
N ALA A 22 27.24 -22.64 5.10
CA ALA A 22 27.64 -21.40 4.44
C ALA A 22 27.02 -21.24 3.05
N ARG A 23 27.08 -22.29 2.20
CA ARG A 23 26.48 -22.25 0.87
C ARG A 23 24.97 -22.09 0.91
N GLN A 24 24.30 -22.78 1.83
CA GLN A 24 22.85 -22.66 2.00
C GLN A 24 22.46 -21.25 2.43
N LEU A 25 23.13 -20.68 3.44
CA LEU A 25 22.86 -19.31 3.89
C LEU A 25 23.16 -18.27 2.79
N GLN A 26 24.20 -18.47 1.99
CA GLN A 26 24.49 -17.61 0.84
C GLN A 26 23.38 -17.64 -0.22
N ALA A 27 22.84 -18.83 -0.53
CA ALA A 27 21.71 -18.95 -1.45
C ALA A 27 20.47 -18.21 -0.92
N ARG A 28 20.20 -18.28 0.38
CA ARG A 28 19.10 -17.51 1.01
C ARG A 28 19.30 -16.01 0.96
N VAL A 29 20.52 -15.51 1.18
CA VAL A 29 20.82 -14.08 1.04
C VAL A 29 20.62 -13.61 -0.40
N LEU A 30 20.93 -14.46 -1.39
CA LEU A 30 20.64 -14.17 -2.79
C LEU A 30 19.12 -14.06 -3.02
N GLU A 31 18.32 -14.99 -2.52
CA GLU A 31 16.84 -14.93 -2.62
C GLU A 31 16.27 -13.63 -2.04
N VAL A 32 16.75 -13.20 -0.86
CA VAL A 32 16.34 -11.91 -0.24
C VAL A 32 16.72 -10.73 -1.14
N SER A 33 17.92 -10.75 -1.71
CA SER A 33 18.42 -9.69 -2.59
C SER A 33 17.65 -9.59 -3.91
N GLU A 34 17.32 -10.73 -4.52
CA GLU A 34 16.53 -10.81 -5.75
C GLU A 34 15.06 -10.41 -5.56
N ALA A 35 14.48 -10.70 -4.39
CA ALA A 35 13.15 -10.21 -4.05
C ALA A 35 13.18 -8.69 -3.82
N SER A 36 14.19 -8.20 -3.10
CA SER A 36 14.36 -6.76 -2.81
C SER A 36 14.60 -5.94 -4.08
N SER A 37 15.43 -6.44 -5.01
CA SER A 37 15.72 -5.73 -6.28
C SER A 37 14.49 -5.61 -7.19
N ARG A 38 13.52 -6.51 -7.04
CA ARG A 38 12.23 -6.47 -7.75
C ARG A 38 11.18 -5.60 -7.04
N ASN A 39 11.53 -4.91 -5.94
CA ASN A 39 10.60 -4.17 -5.08
C ASN A 39 9.43 -5.04 -4.57
N ASP A 40 9.69 -6.34 -4.39
CA ASP A 40 8.76 -7.31 -3.82
C ASP A 40 9.09 -7.51 -2.33
N HIS A 41 8.64 -6.56 -1.51
CA HIS A 41 8.92 -6.55 -0.08
C HIS A 41 8.31 -7.75 0.65
N ALA A 42 7.16 -8.27 0.18
CA ALA A 42 6.53 -9.44 0.78
C ALA A 42 7.37 -10.70 0.54
N ALA A 43 7.83 -10.91 -0.70
CA ALA A 43 8.74 -12.02 -1.00
C ALA A 43 10.08 -11.87 -0.27
N ALA A 44 10.62 -10.65 -0.14
CA ALA A 44 11.86 -10.41 0.60
C ALA A 44 11.73 -10.75 2.08
N LEU A 45 10.62 -10.36 2.72
CA LEU A 45 10.31 -10.71 4.12
C LEU A 45 10.13 -12.22 4.32
N GLN A 46 9.52 -12.92 3.35
CA GLN A 46 9.40 -14.37 3.41
C GLN A 46 10.77 -15.06 3.24
N ALA A 47 11.59 -14.61 2.28
CA ALA A 47 12.94 -15.13 2.08
C ALA A 47 13.81 -14.91 3.34
N LEU A 48 13.66 -13.77 4.01
CA LEU A 48 14.37 -13.47 5.26
C LEU A 48 13.94 -14.40 6.40
N GLN A 49 12.65 -14.72 6.51
CA GLN A 49 12.16 -15.71 7.49
C GLN A 49 12.75 -17.10 7.23
N ASN A 50 12.85 -17.51 5.96
CA ASN A 50 13.48 -18.78 5.60
C ASN A 50 14.98 -18.80 5.94
N LEU A 51 15.70 -17.68 5.74
CA LEU A 51 17.10 -17.54 6.14
C LEU A 51 17.28 -17.75 7.65
N GLU A 52 16.42 -17.13 8.47
CA GLU A 52 16.48 -17.26 9.93
C GLU A 52 16.15 -18.68 10.40
N ALA A 53 15.17 -19.34 9.77
CA ALA A 53 14.84 -20.73 10.06
C ALA A 53 16.00 -21.67 9.72
N ASP A 54 16.65 -21.47 8.57
CA ASP A 54 17.82 -22.24 8.15
C ASP A 54 19.02 -21.99 9.07
N LEU A 55 19.21 -20.76 9.54
CA LEU A 55 20.24 -20.40 10.51
C LEU A 55 20.02 -21.11 11.85
N ALA A 56 18.78 -21.11 12.37
CA ALA A 56 18.44 -21.81 13.61
C ALA A 56 18.64 -23.33 13.46
N ALA A 57 18.23 -23.91 12.32
CA ALA A 57 18.46 -25.31 12.02
C ALA A 57 19.95 -25.65 11.94
N ALA A 58 20.77 -24.80 11.31
CA ALA A 58 22.20 -25.00 11.20
C ALA A 58 22.91 -24.87 12.56
N GLN A 59 22.47 -23.96 13.44
CA GLN A 59 22.94 -23.88 14.83
C GLN A 59 22.60 -25.15 15.62
N SER A 60 21.36 -25.66 15.51
CA SER A 60 20.93 -26.88 16.24
C SER A 60 21.74 -28.12 15.85
N LYS A 61 22.28 -28.13 14.63
CA LYS A 61 23.14 -29.19 14.08
C LYS A 61 24.63 -28.97 14.38
N GLY A 62 24.99 -27.92 15.14
CA GLY A 62 26.37 -27.54 15.45
C GLY A 62 27.17 -27.01 14.26
N GLN A 63 26.49 -26.62 13.17
CA GLN A 63 27.12 -26.13 11.94
C GLN A 63 27.40 -24.62 11.98
N VAL A 64 26.82 -23.93 12.96
CA VAL A 64 26.99 -22.50 13.24
C VAL A 64 27.21 -22.35 14.75
N SER A 65 28.20 -21.55 15.16
CA SER A 65 28.34 -21.20 16.58
C SER A 65 27.20 -20.31 17.06
N GLU A 66 26.90 -20.35 18.36
CA GLU A 66 25.87 -19.49 18.97
C GLU A 66 26.17 -18.00 18.78
N GLU A 67 27.42 -17.58 18.99
CA GLU A 67 27.86 -16.20 18.76
C GLU A 67 27.59 -15.73 17.32
N ARG A 68 27.86 -16.60 16.34
CA ARG A 68 27.59 -16.29 14.93
C ARG A 68 26.09 -16.25 14.64
N GLN A 69 25.30 -17.14 15.24
CA GLN A 69 23.85 -17.10 15.12
C GLN A 69 23.28 -15.79 15.68
N GLN A 70 23.74 -15.36 16.87
CA GLN A 70 23.32 -14.11 17.52
C GLN A 70 23.64 -12.89 16.64
N THR A 71 24.85 -12.87 16.07
CA THR A 71 25.30 -11.80 15.17
C THR A 71 24.43 -11.71 13.93
N ILE A 72 24.19 -12.84 13.25
CA ILE A 72 23.38 -12.88 12.03
C ILE A 72 21.91 -12.53 12.35
N ALA A 73 21.36 -13.00 13.48
CA ALA A 73 20.00 -12.69 13.90
C ALA A 73 19.80 -11.19 14.15
N THR A 74 20.80 -10.52 14.73
CA THR A 74 20.76 -9.06 14.94
C THR A 74 20.73 -8.31 13.62
N ILE A 75 21.55 -8.72 12.65
CA ILE A 75 21.57 -8.13 11.31
C ILE A 75 20.24 -8.41 10.59
N ALA A 76 19.72 -9.63 10.66
CA ALA A 76 18.44 -10.00 10.06
C ALA A 76 17.27 -9.19 10.65
N ALA A 77 17.29 -8.90 11.95
CA ALA A 77 16.30 -8.04 12.58
C ALA A 77 16.34 -6.61 12.05
N ALA A 78 17.54 -6.04 11.82
CA ALA A 78 17.69 -4.73 11.19
C ALA A 78 17.14 -4.73 9.75
N VAL A 79 17.51 -5.73 8.93
CA VAL A 79 17.01 -5.86 7.55
C VAL A 79 15.48 -6.01 7.51
N ARG A 80 14.89 -6.74 8.46
CA ARG A 80 13.43 -6.86 8.58
C ARG A 80 12.78 -5.51 8.84
N ALA A 81 13.38 -4.69 9.72
CA ALA A 81 12.87 -3.36 10.00
C ALA A 81 12.90 -2.48 8.74
N ASP A 82 14.02 -2.48 8.03
CA ASP A 82 14.20 -1.72 6.78
C ASP A 82 13.18 -2.15 5.70
N LEU A 83 12.96 -3.46 5.53
CA LEU A 83 11.99 -3.98 4.57
C LEU A 83 10.54 -3.58 4.91
N ASN A 84 10.19 -3.57 6.20
CA ASN A 84 8.87 -3.12 6.66
C ASN A 84 8.67 -1.61 6.46
N GLU A 85 9.71 -0.81 6.73
CA GLU A 85 9.68 0.63 6.46
C GLU A 85 9.50 0.90 4.97
N ALA A 86 10.27 0.21 4.11
CA ALA A 86 10.14 0.33 2.67
C ALA A 86 8.75 -0.07 2.16
N ALA A 87 8.19 -1.18 2.67
CA ALA A 87 6.84 -1.61 2.34
C ALA A 87 5.77 -0.58 2.74
N THR A 88 5.92 0.04 3.92
CA THR A 88 5.02 1.08 4.42
C THR A 88 5.10 2.35 3.56
N ALA A 89 6.32 2.77 3.21
CA ALA A 89 6.53 3.93 2.35
C ALA A 89 5.92 3.73 0.96
N LYS A 90 6.09 2.53 0.37
CA LYS A 90 5.47 2.17 -0.91
C LYS A 90 3.94 2.23 -0.85
N ALA A 91 3.33 1.65 0.19
CA ALA A 91 1.89 1.68 0.36
C ALA A 91 1.34 3.12 0.53
N ALA A 92 2.08 3.98 1.25
CA ALA A 92 1.70 5.38 1.40
C ALA A 92 1.77 6.15 0.06
N GLU A 93 2.79 5.89 -0.76
CA GLU A 93 2.92 6.48 -2.09
C GLU A 93 1.81 6.03 -3.03
N GLU A 94 1.50 4.74 -3.07
CA GLU A 94 0.39 4.19 -3.87
C GLU A 94 -0.95 4.79 -3.45
N ALA A 95 -1.19 4.98 -2.15
CA ALA A 95 -2.39 5.63 -1.64
C ALA A 95 -2.47 7.12 -2.05
N ARG A 96 -1.34 7.83 -2.05
CA ARG A 96 -1.26 9.23 -2.51
C ARG A 96 -1.62 9.34 -4.00
N ILE A 97 -1.01 8.50 -4.83
CA ILE A 97 -1.29 8.45 -6.27
C ILE A 97 -2.77 8.14 -6.54
N ALA A 98 -3.34 7.19 -5.80
CA ALA A 98 -4.76 6.84 -5.93
C ALA A 98 -5.69 8.01 -5.54
N GLN A 99 -5.39 8.75 -4.48
CA GLN A 99 -6.16 9.94 -4.10
C GLN A 99 -6.08 11.04 -5.15
N GLU A 100 -4.90 11.32 -5.69
CA GLU A 100 -4.71 12.33 -6.73
C GLU A 100 -5.49 11.95 -8.01
N ALA A 101 -5.43 10.68 -8.41
CA ALA A 101 -6.20 10.16 -9.54
C ALA A 101 -7.71 10.31 -9.32
N ALA A 102 -8.21 10.01 -8.10
CA ALA A 102 -9.62 10.18 -7.76
C ALA A 102 -10.07 11.65 -7.79
N ALA A 103 -9.25 12.57 -7.26
CA ALA A 103 -9.53 14.01 -7.26
C ALA A 103 -9.55 14.59 -8.70
N ALA A 104 -8.62 14.14 -9.55
CA ALA A 104 -8.59 14.51 -10.96
C ALA A 104 -9.84 14.02 -11.71
N GLN A 105 -10.31 12.81 -11.44
CA GLN A 105 -11.55 12.26 -12.02
C GLN A 105 -12.79 13.04 -11.56
N ALA A 106 -12.90 13.37 -10.28
CA ALA A 106 -14.00 14.17 -9.75
C ALA A 106 -14.07 15.56 -10.40
N SER A 107 -12.91 16.18 -10.64
CA SER A 107 -12.82 17.49 -11.31
C SER A 107 -13.27 17.45 -12.77
N GLN A 108 -12.98 16.36 -13.50
CA GLN A 108 -13.44 16.15 -14.87
C GLN A 108 -14.95 15.83 -14.98
N ALA A 109 -15.55 15.26 -13.93
CA ALA A 109 -16.99 15.03 -13.88
C ALA A 109 -17.76 16.35 -13.66
N ALA A 110 -17.23 17.26 -12.85
CA ALA A 110 -17.86 18.54 -12.56
C ALA A 110 -17.95 19.47 -13.80
N THR A 111 -17.00 19.39 -14.73
CA THR A 111 -17.01 20.20 -15.97
C THR A 111 -17.94 19.67 -17.06
N GLN A 112 -18.48 18.46 -16.92
CA GLN A 112 -19.41 17.85 -17.88
C GLN A 112 -20.89 18.02 -17.50
N THR A 113 -21.20 18.85 -16.49
CA THR A 113 -22.59 19.18 -16.17
C THR A 113 -23.25 19.83 -17.39
N PRO A 114 -24.31 19.22 -17.99
CA PRO A 114 -24.98 19.82 -19.15
C PRO A 114 -25.47 21.22 -18.78
N ALA A 115 -25.26 22.17 -19.70
CA ALA A 115 -25.75 23.54 -19.54
C ALA A 115 -27.23 23.52 -19.13
N PRO A 116 -27.66 24.33 -18.14
CA PRO A 116 -29.07 24.44 -17.80
C PRO A 116 -29.84 24.80 -19.06
N ALA A 117 -30.90 24.03 -19.33
CA ALA A 117 -31.81 24.31 -20.44
C ALA A 117 -32.27 25.77 -20.34
N PRO A 118 -32.36 26.51 -21.47
CA PRO A 118 -32.74 27.91 -21.45
C PRO A 118 -34.07 28.09 -20.73
N GLU A 119 -34.08 29.04 -19.79
CA GLU A 119 -35.27 29.46 -19.03
C GLU A 119 -36.40 29.81 -20.02
N PRO A 120 -37.64 29.35 -19.79
CA PRO A 120 -38.77 29.77 -20.61
C PRO A 120 -38.95 31.29 -20.49
N ALA A 121 -39.11 31.96 -21.64
CA ALA A 121 -39.25 33.41 -21.73
C ALA A 121 -40.44 33.93 -20.89
N PRO A 122 -40.34 35.13 -20.27
CA PRO A 122 -41.44 35.72 -19.53
C PRO A 122 -42.61 36.00 -20.48
N THR A 123 -43.77 35.43 -20.17
CA THR A 123 -45.03 35.77 -20.83
C THR A 123 -45.45 37.18 -20.39
N ASN A 124 -45.44 38.15 -21.30
CA ASN A 124 -46.12 39.42 -21.10
C ASN A 124 -47.64 39.16 -21.08
N GLY A 125 -48.21 38.98 -19.89
CA GLY A 125 -49.64 38.92 -19.66
C GLY A 125 -50.15 40.26 -19.15
N ASN A 126 -50.93 40.95 -19.98
CA ASN A 126 -51.71 42.14 -19.64
C ASN A 126 -52.45 41.97 -18.31
N GLY A 127 -52.27 42.92 -17.40
CA GLY A 127 -53.16 43.15 -16.27
C GLY A 127 -54.07 44.34 -16.58
N ASP A 128 -55.38 44.11 -16.48
CA ASP A 128 -56.50 45.04 -16.24
C ASP A 128 -57.75 44.17 -16.51
N GLY A 129 -58.70 43.87 -15.62
CA GLY A 129 -59.07 44.34 -14.29
C GLY A 129 -60.56 43.97 -14.12
N ASP A 130 -60.91 43.43 -12.96
CA ASP A 130 -62.24 43.36 -12.33
C ASP A 130 -63.41 42.58 -12.96
N GLY A 131 -63.97 41.66 -12.17
CA GLY A 131 -65.23 40.97 -12.42
C GLY A 131 -65.56 39.92 -11.37
N ASP A 132 -66.16 40.37 -10.26
CA ASP A 132 -66.87 39.62 -9.22
C ASP A 132 -67.65 38.38 -9.73
N GLY A 133 -67.57 37.29 -8.98
CA GLY A 133 -68.30 36.04 -9.27
C GLY A 133 -68.25 35.04 -8.13
N ASP A 134 -69.12 35.28 -7.16
CA ASP A 134 -69.57 34.40 -6.07
C ASP A 134 -69.86 32.96 -6.56
N GLY A 135 -69.52 31.94 -5.76
CA GLY A 135 -69.73 30.53 -6.13
C GLY A 135 -69.19 29.52 -5.13
N ASP A 136 -70.01 29.23 -4.13
CA ASP A 136 -69.91 28.15 -3.16
C ASP A 136 -69.54 26.75 -3.71
N ASP A 137 -69.07 25.94 -2.75
CA ASP A 137 -69.29 24.50 -2.60
C ASP A 137 -68.31 23.45 -3.20
N LYS A 138 -67.87 22.61 -2.25
CA LYS A 138 -67.73 21.14 -2.32
C LYS A 138 -66.43 20.49 -2.84
N LYS A 139 -65.70 19.95 -1.85
CA LYS A 139 -65.57 18.49 -1.54
C LYS A 139 -64.53 17.64 -2.31
N GLY A 140 -63.73 16.91 -1.53
CA GLY A 140 -62.90 15.75 -1.92
C GLY A 140 -61.42 16.01 -1.58
N ASN A 141 -60.89 15.64 -0.42
CA ASN A 141 -60.49 14.29 0.07
C ASN A 141 -59.49 13.54 -0.81
N GLU A 142 -58.64 12.77 -0.10
CA GLU A 142 -57.70 11.72 -0.53
C GLU A 142 -56.33 12.20 -1.01
N ASP A 143 -55.31 12.09 -0.16
CA ASP A 143 -54.62 10.84 0.22
C ASP A 143 -53.72 10.32 -0.91
N LYS A 144 -52.41 10.36 -0.64
CA LYS A 144 -51.50 9.24 -0.92
C LYS A 144 -50.19 9.44 -0.20
N GLY A 145 -50.16 8.91 1.02
CA GLY A 145 -48.92 8.50 1.65
C GLY A 145 -48.32 7.26 0.99
N LYS A 146 -46.98 7.23 1.02
CA LYS A 146 -46.06 6.08 1.15
C LYS A 146 -45.97 5.00 0.05
N GLY A 147 -44.72 4.71 -0.28
CA GLY A 147 -44.25 3.40 -0.72
C GLY A 147 -42.72 3.38 -0.82
N LYS A 148 -42.06 3.02 0.29
CA LYS A 148 -40.73 2.41 0.28
C LYS A 148 -40.92 0.92 0.00
N ASP A 149 -39.82 0.30 -0.44
CA ASP A 149 -39.55 -1.12 -0.73
C ASP A 149 -39.70 -1.53 -2.20
#